data_AF-A0A7C0XMR6-F1
#
_entry.id   AF-A0A7C0XMR6-F1
#
_cell.length_a   1.000
_cell.length_b   1.000
_cell.length_c   1.000
_cell.angle_alpha   90.00
_cell.angle_beta   90.00
_cell.angle_gamma   90.00
#
_symmetry.space_group_name_H-M   'P 1'
#
loop_
_entity.id
_entity.type
_entity.pdbx_description
1 polymer ?
#
loop_
_entity_poly.entity_id
_entity_poly.type
_entity_poly.pdbx_seq_one_letter_code
_entity_poly.pdbx_strand_id
1 'polypeptide(L)'
;MSEDKREKDKVLFISLVQSLAANCWIQLGKHINPVTGKLEKNLKEASFTIDLLDMLQAKTNGNLSPEEAAFLEKTISELKMNYVDEKMKEEKGQKKEGKEEGKEPSPAEENKKKEEKKRETRELNK
;
A
#
# COMPACT_ATOMS: atom_id res chain seq x y z
N MET A 1 -3.28 -23.66 -34.16
CA MET A 1 -4.27 -23.66 -33.05
C MET A 1 -3.62 -23.85 -31.68
N SER A 2 -2.70 -24.80 -31.47
CA SER A 2 -2.09 -25.03 -30.14
C SER A 2 -1.02 -24.02 -29.73
N GLU A 3 -0.35 -23.37 -30.69
CA GLU A 3 0.66 -22.32 -30.42
C GLU A 3 0.03 -21.03 -29.90
N ASP A 4 -1.06 -20.58 -30.52
CA ASP A 4 -1.81 -19.38 -30.14
C ASP A 4 -2.34 -19.46 -28.71
N LYS A 5 -2.80 -20.65 -28.30
CA LYS A 5 -3.23 -20.92 -26.93
C LYS A 5 -2.08 -20.75 -25.92
N ARG A 6 -0.88 -21.24 -26.22
CA ARG A 6 0.27 -21.13 -25.30
C ARG A 6 0.72 -19.69 -25.13
N GLU A 7 0.75 -18.91 -26.20
CA GLU A 7 1.08 -17.48 -26.11
C GLU A 7 0.03 -16.71 -25.31
N LYS A 8 -1.26 -17.02 -25.50
CA LYS A 8 -2.33 -16.47 -24.66
C LYS A 8 -2.16 -16.85 -23.19
N ASP A 9 -1.86 -18.11 -22.90
CA ASP A 9 -1.68 -18.61 -21.53
C ASP A 9 -0.49 -17.89 -20.84
N LYS A 10 0.62 -17.63 -21.55
CA LYS A 10 1.75 -16.82 -21.05
C LYS A 10 1.31 -15.40 -20.69
N VAL A 11 0.61 -14.71 -21.59
CA VAL A 11 0.14 -13.34 -21.34
C VAL A 11 -0.78 -13.30 -20.12
N LEU A 12 -1.66 -14.30 -19.97
CA LEU A 12 -2.56 -14.40 -18.81
C LEU A 12 -1.79 -14.64 -17.51
N PHE A 13 -0.76 -15.50 -17.53
CA PHE A 13 0.08 -15.75 -16.37
C PHE A 13 0.82 -14.48 -15.92
N ILE A 14 1.48 -13.79 -16.86
CA ILE A 14 2.16 -12.53 -16.56
C ILE A 14 1.19 -11.48 -16.01
N SER A 15 0.00 -11.36 -16.61
CA SER A 15 -1.05 -10.43 -16.15
C SER A 15 -1.51 -10.75 -14.73
N LEU A 16 -1.67 -12.03 -14.40
CA LEU A 16 -2.03 -12.49 -13.06
C LEU A 16 -0.96 -12.06 -12.04
N VAL A 17 0.31 -12.39 -12.31
CA VAL A 17 1.43 -12.04 -11.43
C VAL A 17 1.53 -10.51 -11.24
N GLN A 18 1.38 -9.74 -12.32
CA GLN A 18 1.36 -8.28 -12.27
C GLN A 18 0.21 -7.74 -11.42
N SER A 19 -1.00 -8.31 -11.53
CA SER A 19 -2.15 -7.87 -10.73
C SER A 19 -1.92 -8.10 -9.23
N LEU A 20 -1.36 -9.25 -8.87
CA LEU A 20 -1.01 -9.58 -7.49
C LEU A 20 0.10 -8.66 -6.97
N ALA A 21 1.12 -8.40 -7.79
CA ALA A 21 2.19 -7.48 -7.44
C ALA A 21 1.69 -6.05 -7.22
N ALA A 22 0.84 -5.54 -8.11
CA ALA A 22 0.22 -4.22 -7.98
C ALA A 22 -0.60 -4.10 -6.68
N ASN A 23 -1.36 -5.14 -6.34
CA ASN A 23 -2.08 -5.19 -5.08
C ASN A 23 -1.12 -5.15 -3.87
N CYS A 24 -0.03 -5.92 -3.91
CA CYS A 24 0.98 -5.89 -2.86
C CYS A 24 1.65 -4.51 -2.74
N TRP A 25 1.91 -3.83 -3.85
CA TRP A 25 2.48 -2.47 -3.84
C TRP A 25 1.57 -1.44 -3.19
N ILE A 26 0.25 -1.57 -3.40
CA ILE A 26 -0.75 -0.76 -2.70
C ILE A 26 -0.74 -1.09 -1.21
N GLN A 27 -0.76 -2.37 -0.85
CA GLN A 27 -0.74 -2.84 0.55
C GLN A 27 0.54 -2.44 1.30
N LEU A 28 1.67 -2.32 0.60
CA LEU A 28 2.92 -1.78 1.15
C LEU A 28 2.87 -0.26 1.37
N GLY A 29 1.80 0.42 0.99
CA GLY A 29 1.68 1.88 1.06
C GLY A 29 2.62 2.60 0.11
N LYS A 30 3.08 1.93 -0.96
CA LYS A 30 3.97 2.51 -1.98
C LYS A 30 3.19 3.12 -3.14
N HIS A 31 1.95 2.67 -3.34
CA HIS A 31 1.06 3.11 -4.40
C HIS A 31 -0.29 3.50 -3.83
N ILE A 32 -0.92 4.49 -4.46
CA ILE A 32 -2.26 4.93 -4.09
C ILE A 32 -3.26 3.84 -4.48
N ASN A 33 -4.16 3.51 -3.56
CA ASN A 33 -5.27 2.62 -3.87
C ASN A 33 -6.20 3.31 -4.89
N PRO A 34 -6.39 2.75 -6.10
CA PRO A 34 -7.18 3.39 -7.15
C PRO A 34 -8.68 3.47 -6.81
N VAL A 35 -9.16 2.66 -5.86
CA VAL A 35 -10.56 2.65 -5.42
C VAL A 35 -10.82 3.71 -4.36
N THR A 36 -9.97 3.80 -3.33
CA THR A 36 -10.16 4.74 -2.21
C THR A 36 -9.49 6.09 -2.45
N GLY A 37 -8.54 6.17 -3.40
CA GLY A 37 -7.71 7.35 -3.64
C GLY A 37 -6.71 7.64 -2.52
N LYS A 38 -6.53 6.71 -1.58
CA LYS A 38 -5.68 6.89 -0.40
C LYS A 38 -4.41 6.06 -0.47
N LEU A 39 -3.37 6.57 0.17
CA LEU A 39 -2.16 5.80 0.46
C LEU A 39 -2.40 5.05 1.78
N GLU A 40 -2.72 3.76 1.68
CA GLU A 40 -3.03 2.92 2.83
C GLU A 40 -1.95 1.83 2.95
N LYS A 41 -1.31 1.75 4.11
CA LYS A 41 -0.30 0.71 4.39
C LYS A 41 -0.93 -0.37 5.27
N ASN A 42 -0.90 -1.60 4.77
CA ASN A 42 -1.33 -2.81 5.47
C ASN A 42 -0.31 -3.93 5.24
N LEU A 43 0.70 -3.99 6.11
CA LEU A 43 1.75 -5.00 6.01
C LEU A 43 1.22 -6.43 6.19
N LYS A 44 0.13 -6.63 6.93
CA LYS A 44 -0.46 -7.97 7.10
C LYS A 44 -0.98 -8.50 5.77
N GLU A 45 -1.69 -7.67 5.02
CA GLU A 45 -2.18 -8.04 3.68
C GLU A 45 -1.04 -8.18 2.67
N ALA A 46 -0.03 -7.29 2.73
CA ALA A 46 1.15 -7.41 1.87
C ALA A 46 1.87 -8.76 2.07
N SER A 47 2.06 -9.18 3.32
CA SER A 47 2.64 -10.49 3.65
C SER A 47 1.81 -11.63 3.05
N PHE A 48 0.49 -11.57 3.20
CA PHE A 48 -0.40 -12.58 2.64
C PHE A 48 -0.31 -12.66 1.10
N THR A 49 -0.24 -11.52 0.42
CA THR A 49 -0.08 -11.49 -1.04
C THR A 49 1.28 -12.04 -1.48
N ILE A 50 2.35 -11.77 -0.72
CA ILE A 50 3.68 -12.37 -0.95
C ILE A 50 3.62 -13.89 -0.77
N ASP A 51 2.98 -14.37 0.31
CA ASP A 51 2.82 -15.81 0.56
C ASP A 51 2.01 -16.49 -0.57
N LEU A 52 1.03 -15.78 -1.13
CA LEU A 52 0.25 -16.26 -2.29
C LEU A 52 1.14 -16.40 -3.54
N LEU A 53 2.02 -15.43 -3.79
CA LEU A 53 2.97 -15.49 -4.91
C LEU A 53 4.02 -16.59 -4.72
N ASP A 54 4.52 -16.79 -3.50
CA ASP A 54 5.42 -17.90 -3.15
C ASP A 54 4.73 -19.26 -3.39
N MET A 55 3.48 -19.40 -2.94
CA MET A 55 2.69 -20.59 -3.18
C MET A 55 2.47 -20.82 -4.68
N LEU A 56 2.18 -19.77 -5.44
CA LEU A 56 2.03 -19.85 -6.90
C LEU A 56 3.33 -20.33 -7.55
N GLN A 57 4.49 -19.82 -7.15
CA GLN A 57 5.80 -20.27 -7.64
C GLN A 57 6.00 -21.76 -7.35
N ALA A 58 5.75 -22.19 -6.11
CA ALA A 58 5.92 -23.59 -5.72
C ALA A 58 4.96 -24.54 -6.46
N LYS A 59 3.70 -24.13 -6.67
CA LYS A 59 2.69 -24.95 -7.37
C LYS A 59 2.86 -24.98 -8.88
N THR A 60 3.50 -23.98 -9.45
CA THR A 60 3.74 -23.90 -10.90
C THR A 60 5.15 -24.34 -11.29
N ASN A 61 5.98 -24.73 -10.32
CA ASN A 61 7.32 -25.24 -10.57
C ASN A 61 7.32 -26.41 -11.58
N GLY A 62 8.17 -26.33 -12.59
CA GLY A 62 8.23 -27.29 -13.70
C GLY A 62 7.22 -27.06 -14.83
N ASN A 63 6.23 -26.18 -14.64
CA ASN A 63 5.26 -25.80 -15.68
C ASN A 63 5.55 -24.43 -16.30
N LEU A 64 6.44 -23.63 -15.70
CA LEU A 64 6.82 -22.32 -16.19
C LEU A 64 7.96 -22.41 -17.20
N SER A 65 7.92 -21.55 -18.21
CA SER A 65 9.09 -21.26 -19.03
C SER A 65 10.16 -20.51 -18.22
N PRO A 66 11.43 -20.51 -18.66
CA PRO A 66 12.50 -19.80 -17.96
C PRO A 66 12.22 -18.30 -17.77
N GLU A 67 11.55 -17.67 -18.74
CA GLU A 67 11.17 -16.25 -18.68
C GLU A 67 10.09 -16.00 -17.62
N GLU A 68 9.05 -16.83 -17.59
CA GLU A 68 7.97 -16.73 -16.60
C GLU A 68 8.48 -16.99 -15.18
N ALA A 69 9.35 -17.99 -15.00
CA ALA A 69 9.96 -18.30 -13.73
C ALA A 69 10.82 -17.13 -13.21
N ALA A 70 11.68 -16.58 -14.08
CA ALA A 70 12.52 -15.44 -13.74
C ALA A 70 11.68 -14.19 -13.42
N PHE A 71 10.60 -13.94 -14.17
CA PHE A 71 9.70 -12.83 -13.90
C PHE A 71 9.02 -12.95 -12.53
N LEU A 72 8.48 -14.13 -12.21
CA LEU A 72 7.84 -14.39 -10.92
C LEU A 72 8.84 -14.28 -9.76
N GLU A 73 10.01 -14.89 -9.90
CA GLU A 73 11.07 -14.85 -8.87
C GLU A 73 11.55 -13.42 -8.60
N LYS A 74 11.78 -12.64 -9.66
CA LYS A 74 12.16 -11.23 -9.55
C LYS A 74 11.08 -10.43 -8.82
N THR A 75 9.82 -10.62 -9.21
CA THR A 75 8.67 -9.93 -8.59
C THR A 75 8.57 -10.25 -7.10
N ILE A 76 8.64 -11.53 -6.73
CA ILE A 76 8.62 -11.97 -5.32
C ILE A 76 9.77 -11.34 -4.54
N SER A 77 10.97 -11.36 -5.10
CA SER A 77 12.17 -10.83 -4.44
C SER A 77 12.06 -9.34 -4.16
N GLU A 78 11.62 -8.55 -5.16
CA GLU A 78 11.38 -7.11 -5.01
C GLU A 78 10.34 -6.81 -3.93
N LEU A 79 9.22 -7.53 -3.91
CA LEU A 79 8.17 -7.34 -2.93
C LEU A 79 8.62 -7.71 -1.52
N LYS A 80 9.38 -8.81 -1.35
CA LYS A 80 9.93 -9.23 -0.05
C LYS A 80 10.91 -8.21 0.51
N MET A 81 11.82 -7.69 -0.32
CA MET A 81 12.75 -6.63 0.12
C MET A 81 11.99 -5.39 0.60
N ASN A 82 11.01 -4.93 -0.20
CA ASN A 82 10.20 -3.77 0.19
C ASN A 82 9.35 -4.03 1.43
N TYR A 83 8.83 -5.24 1.61
CA TYR A 83 8.11 -5.63 2.81
C TYR A 83 9.00 -5.55 4.06
N VAL A 84 10.21 -6.11 4.01
CA VAL A 84 11.16 -6.06 5.12
C VAL A 84 11.53 -4.61 5.44
N ASP A 85 11.80 -3.79 4.42
CA ASP A 85 12.12 -2.38 4.59
C ASP A 85 10.99 -1.62 5.29
N GLU A 86 9.74 -1.81 4.84
CA GLU A 86 8.58 -1.14 5.44
C GLU A 86 8.24 -1.67 6.83
N LYS A 87 8.46 -2.97 7.08
CA LYS A 87 8.33 -3.57 8.42
C LYS A 87 9.35 -2.98 9.39
N MET A 88 10.62 -2.85 8.98
CA MET A 88 11.66 -2.21 9.80
C MET A 88 11.35 -0.74 10.09
N LYS A 89 10.71 -0.02 9.16
CA LYS A 89 10.25 1.36 9.39
C LYS A 89 9.10 1.44 10.38
N GLU A 90 8.15 0.52 10.30
CA GLU A 90 7.01 0.45 11.24
C GLU A 90 7.49 0.17 12.68
N GLU A 91 8.42 -0.78 12.87
CA GLU A 91 9.01 -1.09 14.18
C GLU A 91 9.81 0.10 14.77
N LYS A 92 10.44 0.92 13.90
CA LYS A 92 11.14 2.15 14.31
C LYS A 92 10.17 3.31 14.60
N GLY A 93 9.02 3.35 13.93
CA GLY A 93 7.94 4.33 14.15
C GLY A 93 7.24 4.10 15.50
N GLN A 94 6.90 2.85 15.81
CA GLN A 94 6.30 2.49 17.11
C GLN A 94 7.21 2.82 18.31
N LYS A 95 8.54 2.79 18.15
CA LYS A 95 9.48 3.24 19.19
C LYS A 95 9.49 4.76 19.42
N LYS A 96 8.95 5.57 18.50
CA LYS A 96 8.83 7.03 18.66
C LYS A 96 7.44 7.47 19.15
N GLU A 97 6.40 6.65 18.97
CA GLU A 97 5.02 7.00 19.36
C GLU A 97 4.69 6.67 20.83
N GLY A 98 5.58 5.99 21.57
CA GLY A 98 5.43 5.75 23.01
C GLY A 98 5.69 6.97 23.92
N LYS A 99 5.75 8.19 23.36
CA LYS A 99 5.96 9.43 24.13
C LYS A 99 5.07 10.57 23.64
N GLU A 100 3.85 10.29 23.22
CA GLU A 100 2.85 11.34 22.96
C GLU A 100 1.42 10.78 23.06
N GLU A 101 1.11 10.09 24.18
CA GLU A 101 -0.29 10.00 24.63
C GLU A 101 -0.65 11.28 25.39
N GLY A 102 -1.56 12.07 24.81
CA GLY A 102 -2.37 13.03 25.56
C GLY A 102 -2.35 14.47 25.04
N LYS A 103 -2.97 14.72 23.88
CA LYS A 103 -3.91 15.84 23.68
C LYS A 103 -4.58 15.74 22.31
N GLU A 104 -5.78 15.16 22.28
CA GLU A 104 -6.79 15.54 21.29
C GLU A 104 -6.98 17.06 21.36
N PRO A 105 -6.92 17.80 20.24
CA PRO A 105 -7.54 19.12 20.20
C PRO A 105 -9.05 18.91 20.12
N SER A 106 -9.71 19.10 21.26
CA SER A 106 -11.16 19.30 21.37
C SER A 106 -11.61 20.44 20.44
N PRO A 107 -12.80 20.36 19.78
CA PRO A 107 -13.29 21.33 18.78
C PRO A 107 -13.68 22.72 19.35
N ALA A 108 -13.14 23.12 20.51
CA ALA A 108 -13.50 24.36 21.21
C ALA A 108 -12.77 25.62 20.71
N GLU A 109 -11.76 25.51 19.83
CA GLU A 109 -10.97 26.67 19.38
C GLU A 109 -11.50 27.36 18.11
N GLU A 110 -12.48 26.80 17.41
CA GLU A 110 -13.07 27.45 16.23
C GLU A 110 -14.06 28.57 16.58
N ASN A 111 -14.55 28.62 17.83
CA ASN A 111 -15.58 29.57 18.25
C ASN A 111 -15.04 30.91 18.79
N LYS A 112 -13.74 31.02 19.11
CA LYS A 112 -13.14 32.29 19.58
C LYS A 112 -12.83 33.28 18.44
N LYS A 113 -12.58 32.80 17.22
CA LYS A 113 -12.22 33.67 16.09
C LYS A 113 -13.41 34.35 15.40
N LYS A 114 -14.65 33.91 15.69
CA LYS A 114 -15.90 34.53 15.19
C LYS A 114 -16.46 35.63 16.10
N GLU A 115 -16.10 35.66 17.39
CA GLU A 115 -16.59 36.70 18.31
C GLU A 115 -15.76 37.99 18.31
N GLU A 116 -14.43 37.93 18.10
CA GLU A 116 -13.60 39.13 18.02
C GLU A 116 -13.88 39.96 16.76
N LYS A 117 -14.13 39.30 15.61
CA LYS A 117 -14.42 39.99 14.35
C LYS A 117 -15.77 40.71 14.32
N LYS A 118 -16.69 40.36 15.24
CA LYS A 118 -18.01 40.98 15.39
C LYS A 118 -18.02 42.17 16.36
N ARG A 119 -16.99 42.31 17.21
CA ARG A 119 -16.83 43.46 18.11
C ARG A 119 -16.15 44.64 17.40
N GLU A 120 -15.10 44.39 16.60
CA GLU A 120 -14.42 45.46 15.84
C GLU A 120 -15.30 46.12 14.77
N THR A 121 -16.25 45.40 14.15
CA THR A 121 -17.18 46.00 13.16
C THR A 121 -18.32 46.80 13.79
N ARG A 122 -18.48 46.78 15.11
CA ARG A 122 -19.55 47.53 15.81
C ARG A 122 -19.06 48.84 16.44
N GLU A 123 -17.76 49.04 16.59
CA GLU A 123 -17.17 50.27 17.16
C GLU A 123 -16.71 51.28 16.10
N LEU A 124 -16.62 50.90 14.81
CA LEU A 124 -16.27 51.82 13.71
C LEU A 124 -17.48 52.56 13.08
N ASN A 125 -18.70 52.38 13.59
CA ASN A 125 -19.93 53.03 13.09
C ASN A 125 -20.66 53.85 14.18
N LYS A 126 -19.94 54.41 15.16
CA LYS A 126 -20.46 55.41 16.10
C LYS A 126 -19.60 56.66 16.11
#